data_AF-A0A8T5KSP4-F1
#
_entry.id   AF-A0A8T5KSP4-F1
#
_cell.length_a   1.000
_cell.length_b   1.000
_cell.length_c   1.000
_cell.angle_alpha   90.00
_cell.angle_beta   90.00
_cell.angle_gamma   90.00
#
_symmetry.space_group_name_H-M   'P 1'
#
loop_
_entity.id
_entity.type
_entity.pdbx_description
1 polymer ?
#
loop_
_entity_poly.entity_id
_entity_poly.type
_entity_poly.pdbx_seq_one_letter_code
_entity_poly.pdbx_strand_id
1 'polypeptide(L)'
;MEEFKISYDEDNDDLFMFLDGSKSAGAVEIGNFVFDFDKDEKLIAIQILNASEVLSKLMKKIISLTRISKIKVEVINFRNMDAIEIELEKERIPIIIPRIREGSPALRY
;
A
#
# COMPACT_ATOMS: atom_id res chain seq x y z
N MET A 1 -3.56 -6.94 11.76
CA MET A 1 -4.09 -5.72 11.12
C MET A 1 -3.64 -4.47 11.86
N GLU A 2 -2.89 -3.60 11.18
CA GLU A 2 -2.54 -2.27 11.69
C GLU A 2 -3.42 -1.20 11.03
N GLU A 3 -3.66 -0.09 11.75
CA GLU A 3 -4.47 1.04 11.27
C GLU A 3 -3.55 2.08 10.63
N PHE A 4 -3.71 2.29 9.32
CA PHE A 4 -2.92 3.26 8.56
C PHE A 4 -3.67 4.60 8.54
N LYS A 5 -2.93 5.70 8.74
CA LYS A 5 -3.43 7.04 8.47
C LYS A 5 -3.54 7.26 6.97
N ILE A 6 -4.43 8.16 6.57
CA ILE A 6 -4.76 8.39 5.17
C ILE A 6 -4.55 9.86 4.85
N SER A 7 -3.91 10.12 3.72
CA SER A 7 -3.79 11.42 3.09
C SER A 7 -4.17 11.24 1.63
N TYR A 8 -5.22 11.93 1.19
CA TYR A 8 -5.63 11.92 -0.20
C TYR A 8 -5.44 13.31 -0.79
N ASP A 9 -4.71 13.40 -1.90
CA ASP A 9 -4.51 14.61 -2.69
C ASP A 9 -5.44 14.56 -3.91
N GLU A 10 -6.49 15.38 -3.89
CA GLU A 10 -7.46 15.47 -4.98
C GLU A 10 -6.86 16.03 -6.27
N ASP A 11 -5.90 16.95 -6.17
CA ASP A 11 -5.33 17.62 -7.35
C ASP A 11 -4.42 16.68 -8.13
N ASN A 12 -3.75 15.76 -7.43
CA ASN A 12 -2.83 14.77 -8.01
C ASN A 12 -3.44 13.36 -8.17
N ASP A 13 -4.68 13.14 -7.69
CA ASP A 13 -5.32 11.82 -7.59
C ASP A 13 -4.40 10.76 -6.95
N ASP A 14 -3.83 11.15 -5.79
CA ASP A 14 -2.83 10.38 -5.06
C ASP A 14 -3.34 10.01 -3.68
N LEU A 15 -3.44 8.69 -3.41
CA LEU A 15 -3.81 8.17 -2.12
C LEU A 15 -2.59 7.62 -1.39
N PHE A 16 -2.21 8.29 -0.31
CA PHE A 16 -1.13 7.86 0.56
C PHE A 16 -1.66 7.34 1.90
N MET A 17 -1.25 6.13 2.25
CA MET A 17 -1.59 5.43 3.48
C MET A 17 -0.31 5.17 4.26
N PHE A 18 -0.23 5.53 5.55
CA PHE A 18 1.02 5.40 6.29
C PHE A 18 0.85 5.18 7.80
N LEU A 19 1.86 4.57 8.42
CA LEU A 19 2.01 4.48 9.87
C LEU A 19 2.79 5.70 10.39
N ASP A 20 2.17 6.43 11.33
CA ASP A 20 2.80 7.60 11.91
C ASP A 20 4.05 7.24 12.74
N GLY A 21 5.07 8.10 12.70
CA GLY A 21 6.35 7.87 13.37
C GLY A 21 7.23 6.77 12.77
N SER A 22 6.84 6.16 11.65
CA SER A 22 7.63 5.15 10.94
C SER A 22 8.53 5.80 9.88
N LYS A 23 9.67 5.17 9.56
CA LYS A 23 10.63 5.69 8.58
C LYS A 23 10.93 4.67 7.51
N SER A 24 10.74 5.05 6.24
CA SER A 24 11.04 4.21 5.08
C SER A 24 12.54 3.94 4.97
N ALA A 25 12.88 2.69 4.72
CA ALA A 25 14.22 2.20 4.41
C ALA A 25 14.35 1.76 2.94
N GLY A 26 13.22 1.49 2.28
CA GLY A 26 13.15 1.15 0.87
C GLY A 26 11.71 1.03 0.39
N ALA A 27 11.51 1.22 -0.91
CA ALA A 27 10.21 1.17 -1.53
C ALA A 27 10.18 0.16 -2.69
N VAL A 28 8.99 -0.36 -2.97
CA VAL A 28 8.71 -1.28 -4.06
C VAL A 28 7.61 -0.69 -4.91
N GLU A 29 7.93 -0.41 -6.17
CA GLU A 29 7.00 0.17 -7.12
C GLU A 29 6.47 -0.92 -8.06
N ILE A 30 5.15 -1.08 -8.13
CA ILE A 30 4.46 -2.05 -8.98
C ILE A 30 3.27 -1.35 -9.63
N GLY A 31 3.47 -0.90 -10.88
CA GLY A 31 2.45 -0.14 -11.60
C GLY A 31 2.10 1.14 -10.85
N ASN A 32 0.82 1.26 -10.44
CA ASN A 32 0.32 2.42 -9.71
C ASN A 32 0.47 2.30 -8.18
N PHE A 33 1.08 1.22 -7.68
CA PHE A 33 1.29 1.01 -6.25
C PHE A 33 2.74 1.24 -5.86
N VAL A 34 2.96 1.95 -4.77
CA VAL A 34 4.25 2.05 -4.08
C VAL A 34 4.08 1.48 -2.69
N PHE A 35 4.94 0.55 -2.29
CA PHE A 35 4.95 -0.05 -0.97
C PHE A 35 6.24 0.30 -0.26
N ASP A 36 6.16 1.06 0.83
CA ASP A 36 7.31 1.42 1.66
C ASP A 36 7.50 0.44 2.80
N PHE A 37 8.74 0.01 2.97
CA PHE A 37 9.17 -0.90 4.03
C PHE A 37 10.21 -0.23 4.93
N ASP A 38 10.15 -0.53 6.22
CA ASP A 38 11.20 -0.15 7.16
C ASP A 38 12.40 -1.12 7.11
N LYS A 39 13.36 -0.92 8.01
CA LYS A 39 14.58 -1.74 8.08
C LYS A 39 14.33 -3.19 8.50
N ASP A 40 13.18 -3.46 9.13
CA ASP A 40 12.77 -4.78 9.61
C ASP A 40 11.83 -5.47 8.60
N GLU A 41 11.81 -4.99 7.35
CA GLU A 41 10.94 -5.46 6.26
C GLU A 41 9.44 -5.31 6.57
N LYS A 42 9.08 -4.43 7.51
CA LYS A 42 7.68 -4.16 7.83
C LYS A 42 7.11 -3.15 6.85
N LEU A 43 5.93 -3.43 6.29
CA LEU A 43 5.19 -2.49 5.47
C LEU A 43 4.71 -1.32 6.34
N ILE A 44 5.15 -0.10 6.01
CA ILE A 44 4.86 1.11 6.80
C ILE A 44 4.09 2.17 6.02
N ALA A 45 4.11 2.14 4.69
CA ALA A 45 3.27 3.00 3.87
C ALA A 45 2.91 2.35 2.53
N ILE A 46 1.80 2.80 1.96
CA ILE A 46 1.30 2.42 0.65
C ILE A 46 0.87 3.70 -0.06
N GLN A 47 1.35 3.91 -1.27
CA GLN A 47 0.87 4.96 -2.17
C GLN A 47 0.13 4.33 -3.34
N ILE A 48 -1.00 4.91 -3.73
CA ILE A 48 -1.74 4.53 -4.92
C ILE A 48 -1.83 5.76 -5.83
N LEU A 49 -1.13 5.72 -6.94
CA LEU A 49 -1.19 6.73 -8.00
C LEU A 49 -2.44 6.49 -8.87
N ASN A 50 -3.04 7.57 -9.38
CA ASN A 50 -4.33 7.49 -10.09
C ASN A 50 -5.37 6.71 -9.27
N ALA A 51 -5.47 7.05 -7.99
CA ALA A 51 -6.20 6.29 -6.99
C ALA A 51 -7.67 6.07 -7.39
N SER A 52 -8.30 7.10 -7.96
CA SER A 52 -9.69 7.03 -8.43
C SER A 52 -9.89 5.94 -9.48
N GLU A 53 -9.00 5.86 -10.49
CA GLU A 53 -9.05 4.85 -11.54
C GLU A 53 -8.76 3.46 -10.97
N VAL A 54 -7.69 3.32 -10.19
CA VAL A 54 -7.26 2.04 -9.62
C VAL A 54 -8.36 1.45 -8.75
N LEU A 55 -8.90 2.23 -7.82
CA LEU A 55 -9.92 1.77 -6.90
C LEU A 55 -11.26 1.52 -7.60
N SER A 56 -11.60 2.27 -8.65
CA SER A 56 -12.81 2.00 -9.45
C SER A 56 -12.79 0.62 -10.12
N LYS A 57 -11.60 0.08 -10.41
CA LYS A 57 -11.40 -1.25 -11.00
C LYS A 57 -11.35 -2.36 -9.95
N LEU A 58 -10.81 -2.04 -8.77
CA LEU A 58 -10.61 -3.02 -7.69
C LEU A 58 -11.83 -3.18 -6.79
N MET A 59 -12.64 -2.13 -6.66
CA MET A 59 -13.81 -2.10 -5.79
C MET A 59 -15.11 -2.27 -6.58
N LYS A 60 -16.09 -2.91 -5.96
CA LYS A 60 -17.43 -3.06 -6.54
C LYS A 60 -18.26 -1.78 -6.39
N LYS A 61 -17.95 -0.96 -5.39
CA LYS A 61 -18.62 0.31 -5.14
C LYS A 61 -17.67 1.48 -5.38
N ILE A 62 -18.19 2.48 -6.08
CA ILE A 62 -17.53 3.78 -6.20
C ILE A 62 -17.61 4.44 -4.83
N ILE A 63 -16.44 4.66 -4.21
CA ILE A 63 -16.30 5.35 -2.92
C ILE A 63 -15.66 6.70 -3.19
N SER A 64 -16.18 7.74 -2.55
CA SER A 64 -15.54 9.05 -2.55
C SER A 64 -14.28 8.96 -1.68
N LEU A 65 -13.11 9.11 -2.31
CA LEU A 65 -11.80 8.97 -1.67
C LEU A 65 -11.63 9.89 -0.45
N THR A 66 -12.26 11.06 -0.49
CA THR A 66 -12.26 12.07 0.56
C THR A 66 -13.00 11.65 1.83
N ARG A 67 -13.83 10.60 1.77
CA ARG A 67 -14.62 10.10 2.90
C ARG A 67 -14.00 8.90 3.60
N ILE A 68 -12.91 8.37 3.06
CA ILE A 68 -12.26 7.21 3.64
C ILE A 68 -11.56 7.67 4.91
N SER A 69 -12.03 7.16 6.04
CA SER A 69 -11.51 7.56 7.36
C SER A 69 -10.56 6.54 7.96
N LYS A 70 -10.64 5.27 7.52
CA LYS A 70 -9.89 4.16 8.10
C LYS A 70 -9.56 3.11 7.03
N ILE A 71 -8.31 2.67 7.04
CA ILE A 71 -7.83 1.54 6.26
C ILE A 71 -7.12 0.59 7.20
N LYS A 72 -7.43 -0.69 7.07
CA LYS A 72 -6.65 -1.75 7.71
C LYS A 72 -5.82 -2.44 6.66
N VAL A 73 -4.55 -2.61 6.98
CA VAL A 73 -3.64 -3.38 6.14
C VAL A 73 -3.20 -4.61 6.93
N GLU A 74 -3.21 -5.75 6.24
CA GLU A 74 -2.63 -6.98 6.74
C GLU A 74 -1.65 -7.53 5.71
N VAL A 75 -0.45 -7.89 6.17
CA VAL A 75 0.56 -8.56 5.35
C VAL A 75 0.57 -10.03 5.76
N ILE A 76 0.08 -10.88 4.88
CA ILE A 76 0.06 -12.33 5.06
C ILE A 76 1.23 -12.91 4.28
N ASN A 77 2.15 -13.53 5.01
CA ASN A 77 3.30 -14.21 4.43
C ASN A 77 2.88 -15.57 3.85
N PHE A 78 3.06 -15.79 2.54
CA PHE A 78 2.79 -17.08 1.90
C PHE A 78 3.96 -17.54 1.01
N ARG A 79 4.81 -18.42 1.56
CA ARG A 79 5.99 -18.99 0.89
C ARG A 79 6.98 -17.91 0.41
N ASN A 80 6.92 -17.57 -0.89
CA ASN A 80 7.79 -16.60 -1.56
C ASN A 80 7.00 -15.36 -2.02
N MET A 81 5.77 -15.19 -1.53
CA MET A 81 4.91 -14.06 -1.84
C MET A 81 4.39 -13.44 -0.55
N ASP A 82 4.18 -12.14 -0.59
CA ASP A 82 3.49 -11.39 0.44
C ASP A 82 2.13 -10.99 -0.12
N ALA A 83 1.06 -11.34 0.60
CA ALA A 83 -0.28 -10.89 0.30
C ALA A 83 -0.62 -9.70 1.19
N ILE A 84 -0.77 -8.53 0.58
CA ILE A 84 -1.18 -7.29 1.23
C ILE A 84 -2.70 -7.18 1.07
N GLU A 85 -3.43 -7.43 2.15
CA GLU A 85 -4.89 -7.25 2.19
C GLU A 85 -5.19 -5.83 2.68
N ILE A 86 -5.79 -5.03 1.81
CA ILE A 86 -6.25 -3.67 2.12
C ILE A 86 -7.76 -3.73 2.36
N GLU A 87 -8.22 -3.43 3.56
CA GLU A 87 -9.64 -3.31 3.89
C GLU A 87 -10.06 -1.83 3.83
N LEU A 88 -10.92 -1.50 2.86
CA LEU A 88 -11.49 -0.18 2.62
C LEU A 88 -13.02 -0.25 2.69
N GLU A 89 -13.65 0.45 3.65
CA GLU A 89 -15.13 0.50 3.74
C GLU A 89 -15.83 -0.88 3.68
N LYS A 90 -15.18 -1.91 4.26
CA LYS A 90 -15.59 -3.34 4.26
C LYS A 90 -15.40 -4.09 2.95
N GLU A 91 -14.83 -3.47 1.91
CA GLU A 91 -14.28 -4.18 0.76
C GLU A 91 -12.81 -4.55 1.02
N ARG A 92 -12.41 -5.72 0.54
CA ARG A 92 -11.06 -6.27 0.72
C ARG A 92 -10.39 -6.37 -0.63
N ILE A 93 -9.24 -5.73 -0.75
CA ILE A 93 -8.43 -5.69 -1.95
C ILE A 93 -7.15 -6.48 -1.67
N PRO A 94 -7.05 -7.73 -2.13
CA PRO A 94 -5.84 -8.50 -1.99
C PRO A 94 -4.85 -8.11 -3.09
N ILE A 95 -3.66 -7.69 -2.70
CA ILE A 95 -2.53 -7.47 -3.60
C ILE A 95 -1.47 -8.52 -3.30
N ILE A 96 -1.01 -9.24 -4.31
CA ILE A 96 0.03 -10.26 -4.14
C ILE A 96 1.31 -9.72 -4.76
N ILE A 97 2.36 -9.60 -3.94
CA ILE A 97 3.68 -9.17 -4.38
C ILE A 97 4.71 -10.29 -4.16
N PRO A 98 5.73 -10.41 -5.01
CA PRO A 98 6.86 -11.28 -4.73
C PRO A 98 7.57 -10.81 -3.45
N ARG A 99 7.98 -11.76 -2.62
CA ARG A 99 8.75 -11.43 -1.42
C ARG A 99 10.14 -10.95 -1.80
N ILE A 100 10.50 -9.76 -1.37
CA ILE A 100 11.84 -9.20 -1.59
C ILE A 100 12.77 -9.74 -0.52
N ARG A 101 13.63 -10.69 -0.90
CA ARG A 101 14.61 -11.31 0.01
C ARG A 101 16.02 -10.75 -0.13
N GLU A 102 16.28 -10.08 -1.24
CA GLU A 102 17.61 -9.56 -1.56
C GLU A 102 17.48 -8.11 -2.00
N GLY A 103 18.33 -7.25 -1.43
CA GLY A 103 18.46 -5.88 -1.89
C GLY A 103 18.87 -5.85 -3.36
N SER A 104 18.31 -4.89 -4.10
CA SER A 104 18.62 -4.70 -5.52
C SER A 104 20.14 -4.69 -5.73
N PRO A 105 20.69 -5.51 -6.64
CA PRO A 105 22.10 -5.44 -7.01
C PRO A 105 22.51 -4.03 -7.46
N ALA A 106 21.56 -3.28 -8.02
CA ALA A 106 21.72 -1.90 -8.43
C ALA A 106 21.73 -0.89 -7.27
N LEU A 107 21.75 -1.32 -6.00
CA LEU A 107 21.96 -0.44 -4.84
C LEU A 107 23.24 -0.79 -4.07
N ARG A 108 24.07 -1.70 -4.61
CA ARG A 108 25.31 -2.20 -3.97
C ARG A 108 26.57 -1.38 -4.30
N TYR A 109 26.42 -0.16 -4.80
CA TYR A 109 27.53 0.75 -5.13
C TYR A 109 27.87 1.73 -4.01
#